data_AF-A0A1B6C118-F1
#
_entry.id   AF-A0A1B6C118-F1
#
_cell.length_a   1.000
_cell.length_b   1.000
_cell.length_c   1.000
_cell.angle_alpha   90.00
_cell.angle_beta   90.00
_cell.angle_gamma   90.00
#
_symmetry.space_group_name_H-M   'P 1'
#
loop_
_entity.id
_entity.type
_entity.pdbx_description
1 polymer ?
#
loop_
_entity_poly.entity_id
_entity_poly.type
_entity_poly.pdbx_seq_one_letter_code
_entity_poly.pdbx_strand_id
1 'polypeptide(L)'
;MIEKAVELDNENLIYKVFLADVIREYTSAIFRKTKNQVDLNTYELEKDIDNLYQKALDLYLYCIEKLPSCIKSLSRCAIGLVKLPKKYSSKYFNIAEEAIIMSLELHPNCPYVHHIAGMIYHKKRTFQDLEKALYHYEKASEFKNFAASLDFLRLKCYLNPDLDPYEDLMKYKTMYKEKYLQIQLKCHLGSYYIFKKRDILTAIQYFNEVLEKDQALLLKPAYVPFLNMARAPLILLEIAVN
;
A
#
# COMPACT_ATOMS: atom_id res chain seq x y z
N MET A 1 -22.97 -3.09 -8.02
CA MET A 1 -22.50 -3.90 -9.18
C MET A 1 -21.90 -5.22 -8.73
N ILE A 2 -20.90 -5.25 -7.82
CA ILE A 2 -20.31 -6.51 -7.34
C ILE A 2 -21.25 -7.34 -6.45
N GLU A 3 -22.05 -6.70 -5.60
CA GLU A 3 -23.06 -7.40 -4.77
C GLU A 3 -24.07 -8.15 -5.64
N LYS A 4 -24.63 -7.47 -6.65
CA LYS A 4 -25.49 -8.09 -7.66
C LYS A 4 -24.80 -9.25 -8.41
N ALA A 5 -23.50 -9.18 -8.65
CA ALA A 5 -22.77 -10.28 -9.28
C ALA A 5 -22.66 -11.50 -8.36
N VAL A 6 -22.45 -11.30 -7.06
CA VAL A 6 -22.46 -12.37 -6.05
C VAL A 6 -23.87 -12.93 -5.85
N GLU A 7 -24.92 -12.12 -5.95
CA GLU A 7 -26.31 -12.59 -5.91
C GLU A 7 -26.66 -13.47 -7.11
N LEU A 8 -26.16 -13.11 -8.30
CA LEU A 8 -26.40 -13.86 -9.54
C LEU A 8 -25.56 -15.14 -9.62
N ASP A 9 -24.36 -15.15 -9.02
CA ASP A 9 -23.46 -16.30 -8.97
C ASP A 9 -22.74 -16.38 -7.61
N ASN A 10 -23.43 -16.95 -6.63
CA ASN A 10 -22.93 -17.06 -5.25
C ASN A 10 -21.80 -18.10 -5.13
N GLU A 11 -21.66 -19.04 -6.06
CA GLU A 11 -20.59 -20.04 -6.02
C GLU A 11 -19.25 -19.48 -6.52
N ASN A 12 -19.27 -18.33 -7.19
CA ASN A 12 -18.07 -17.67 -7.67
C ASN A 12 -17.22 -17.06 -6.56
N LEU A 13 -16.22 -17.82 -6.12
CA LEU A 13 -15.30 -17.42 -5.06
C LEU A 13 -14.49 -16.17 -5.44
N ILE A 14 -14.22 -15.92 -6.72
CA ILE A 14 -13.51 -14.70 -7.16
C ILE A 14 -14.38 -13.46 -6.92
N TYR A 15 -15.68 -13.53 -7.20
CA TYR A 15 -16.60 -12.42 -6.89
C TYR A 15 -16.69 -12.15 -5.39
N LYS A 16 -16.65 -13.20 -4.56
CA LYS A 16 -16.59 -13.05 -3.10
C LYS A 16 -15.31 -12.35 -2.62
N VAL A 17 -14.15 -12.65 -3.21
CA VAL A 17 -12.89 -11.93 -2.91
C VAL A 17 -13.02 -10.44 -3.25
N PHE A 18 -13.57 -10.13 -4.44
CA PHE A 18 -13.77 -8.73 -4.85
C PHE A 18 -14.81 -8.02 -3.97
N LEU A 19 -15.88 -8.70 -3.56
CA LEU A 19 -16.86 -8.17 -2.63
C LEU A 19 -16.23 -7.83 -1.28
N ALA A 20 -15.40 -8.72 -0.73
CA ALA A 20 -14.67 -8.46 0.52
C ALA A 20 -13.79 -7.21 0.42
N ASP A 21 -13.07 -7.04 -0.69
CA ASP A 21 -12.25 -5.85 -0.95
C ASP A 21 -13.08 -4.56 -1.03
N VAL A 22 -14.19 -4.60 -1.75
CA VAL A 22 -15.08 -3.43 -1.90
C VAL A 22 -15.66 -3.05 -0.54
N ILE A 23 -16.15 -4.02 0.24
CA ILE A 23 -16.66 -3.78 1.60
C ILE A 23 -15.57 -3.16 2.46
N ARG A 24 -14.36 -3.73 2.49
CA ARG A 24 -13.26 -3.23 3.32
C ARG A 24 -12.85 -1.79 2.94
N GLU A 25 -12.70 -1.50 1.65
CA GLU A 25 -12.31 -0.16 1.19
C GLU A 25 -13.41 0.87 1.43
N TYR A 26 -14.67 0.51 1.15
CA TYR A 26 -15.83 1.35 1.41
C TYR A 26 -15.96 1.69 2.91
N THR A 27 -15.90 0.67 3.76
CA THR A 27 -15.98 0.83 5.22
C THR A 27 -14.83 1.68 5.75
N SER A 28 -13.61 1.48 5.23
CA SER A 28 -12.45 2.30 5.59
C SER A 28 -12.60 3.75 5.12
N ALA A 29 -13.24 3.99 3.98
CA ALA A 29 -13.53 5.34 3.52
C ALA A 29 -14.58 6.04 4.40
N ILE A 30 -15.64 5.34 4.81
CA ILE A 30 -16.62 5.85 5.78
C ILE A 30 -15.91 6.20 7.08
N PHE A 31 -15.24 5.23 7.70
CA PHE A 31 -14.54 5.43 8.98
C PHE A 31 -13.57 6.61 8.92
N ARG A 32 -12.79 6.77 7.84
CA ARG A 32 -11.87 7.91 7.70
C ARG A 32 -12.58 9.26 7.63
N LYS A 33 -13.77 9.34 7.03
CA LYS A 33 -14.55 10.58 6.94
C LYS A 33 -15.23 10.93 8.25
N THR A 34 -15.64 9.91 9.00
CA THR A 34 -16.45 10.10 10.21
C THR A 34 -15.62 10.11 11.49
N LYS A 35 -14.40 9.53 11.53
CA LYS A 35 -13.52 9.37 12.74
C LYS A 35 -13.30 10.61 13.61
N ASN A 36 -13.44 11.81 13.04
CA ASN A 36 -13.23 13.08 13.73
C ASN A 36 -14.52 13.89 13.94
N GLN A 37 -15.68 13.34 13.54
CA GLN A 37 -16.98 13.96 13.75
C GLN A 37 -17.49 13.57 15.14
N VAL A 38 -18.06 14.54 15.87
CA VAL A 38 -18.59 14.35 17.23
C VAL A 38 -19.69 13.25 17.26
N ASP A 39 -20.41 13.07 16.15
CA ASP A 39 -21.53 12.12 16.00
C ASP A 39 -21.15 10.66 15.69
N LEU A 40 -19.85 10.34 15.60
CA LEU A 40 -19.45 8.92 15.52
C LEU A 40 -19.83 8.11 16.76
N ASN A 41 -20.11 8.80 17.86
CA ASN A 41 -20.59 8.20 19.09
C ASN A 41 -22.09 7.84 19.03
N THR A 42 -22.75 7.96 17.86
CA THR A 42 -24.04 7.29 17.66
C THR A 42 -23.76 5.79 17.53
N TYR A 43 -24.13 5.04 18.58
CA TYR A 43 -23.93 3.60 18.73
C TYR A 43 -24.29 2.78 17.46
N GLU A 44 -25.23 3.26 16.65
CA GLU A 44 -25.66 2.62 15.40
C GLU A 44 -24.59 2.66 14.30
N LEU A 45 -23.96 3.81 14.04
CA LEU A 45 -22.96 3.94 12.97
C LEU A 45 -21.68 3.14 13.29
N GLU A 46 -21.25 3.14 14.55
CA GLU A 46 -20.12 2.32 15.00
C GLU A 46 -20.42 0.83 14.79
N LYS A 47 -21.63 0.38 15.18
CA LYS A 47 -22.08 -0.99 14.99
C LYS A 47 -22.15 -1.38 13.50
N ASP A 48 -22.62 -0.50 12.63
CA ASP A 48 -22.67 -0.75 11.19
C ASP A 48 -21.27 -0.89 10.57
N ILE A 49 -20.34 -0.01 10.95
CA ILE A 49 -18.93 -0.10 10.54
C ILE A 49 -18.34 -1.44 10.99
N ASP A 50 -18.62 -1.88 12.21
CA ASP A 50 -18.13 -3.14 12.74
C ASP A 50 -18.72 -4.36 12.04
N ASN A 51 -20.01 -4.33 11.74
CA ASN A 51 -20.68 -5.38 10.98
C ASN A 51 -20.09 -5.52 9.57
N LEU A 52 -19.79 -4.39 8.91
CA LEU A 52 -19.18 -4.40 7.58
C LEU A 52 -17.74 -4.94 7.62
N TYR A 53 -16.94 -4.54 8.62
CA TYR A 53 -15.60 -5.11 8.78
C TYR A 53 -15.64 -6.61 9.11
N GLN A 54 -16.58 -7.05 9.94
CA GLN A 54 -16.78 -8.47 10.22
C GLN A 54 -17.17 -9.23 8.95
N LYS A 55 -18.11 -8.71 8.16
CA LYS A 55 -18.49 -9.31 6.87
C LYS A 55 -17.31 -9.45 5.91
N ALA A 56 -16.44 -8.43 5.82
CA ALA A 56 -15.23 -8.51 5.00
C ALA A 56 -14.26 -9.59 5.53
N LEU A 57 -14.06 -9.64 6.85
CA LEU A 57 -13.24 -10.65 7.52
C LEU A 57 -13.73 -12.07 7.19
N ASP A 58 -15.01 -12.34 7.40
CA ASP A 58 -15.61 -13.67 7.18
C ASP A 58 -15.46 -14.12 5.73
N LEU A 59 -15.67 -13.21 4.77
CA LEU A 59 -15.45 -13.50 3.35
C LEU A 59 -13.99 -13.82 3.04
N TYR A 60 -13.03 -13.08 3.62
CA TYR A 60 -11.62 -13.37 3.40
C TYR A 60 -11.23 -14.75 3.93
N LEU A 61 -11.65 -15.10 5.14
CA LEU A 61 -11.36 -16.40 5.74
C LEU A 61 -11.99 -17.55 4.93
N TYR A 62 -13.26 -17.38 4.54
CA TYR A 62 -13.95 -18.35 3.68
C TYR A 62 -13.22 -18.56 2.34
N CYS A 63 -12.81 -17.48 1.68
CA CYS A 63 -12.10 -17.57 0.40
C CYS A 63 -10.70 -18.20 0.53
N ILE A 64 -9.98 -17.95 1.63
CA ILE A 64 -8.68 -18.60 1.89
C ILE A 64 -8.85 -20.11 2.01
N GLU A 65 -9.87 -20.57 2.74
CA GLU A 65 -10.16 -21.99 2.91
C GLU A 65 -10.54 -22.66 1.58
N LYS A 66 -11.34 -21.99 0.75
CA LYS A 66 -11.90 -22.58 -0.49
C LYS A 66 -11.03 -22.42 -1.74
N LEU A 67 -10.05 -21.50 -1.74
CA LEU A 67 -9.17 -21.24 -2.90
C LEU A 67 -7.67 -21.43 -2.58
N PRO A 68 -7.23 -22.56 -2.01
CA PRO A 68 -5.83 -22.71 -1.60
C PRO A 68 -4.84 -22.71 -2.77
N SER A 69 -5.28 -23.05 -3.99
CA SER A 69 -4.43 -23.13 -5.18
C SER A 69 -4.40 -21.84 -6.02
N CYS A 70 -5.27 -20.86 -5.75
CA CYS A 70 -5.34 -19.63 -6.54
C CYS A 70 -4.49 -18.54 -5.90
N ILE A 71 -3.21 -18.44 -6.27
CA ILE A 71 -2.26 -17.49 -5.65
C ILE A 71 -2.74 -16.03 -5.65
N LYS A 72 -3.45 -15.60 -6.70
CA LYS A 72 -3.97 -14.23 -6.78
C LYS A 72 -5.04 -13.98 -5.73
N SER A 73 -6.01 -14.88 -5.62
CA SER A 73 -7.08 -14.79 -4.62
C SER A 73 -6.54 -14.94 -3.21
N LEU A 74 -5.67 -15.94 -2.99
CA LEU A 74 -5.05 -16.22 -1.70
C LEU A 74 -4.24 -15.01 -1.21
N SER A 75 -3.37 -14.45 -2.06
CA SER A 75 -2.59 -13.26 -1.73
C SER A 75 -3.45 -12.02 -1.48
N ARG A 76 -4.55 -11.88 -2.23
CA ARG A 76 -5.47 -10.76 -2.09
C ARG A 76 -6.28 -10.84 -0.79
N CYS A 77 -6.73 -12.02 -0.40
CA CYS A 77 -7.36 -12.25 0.89
C CYS A 77 -6.39 -12.01 2.04
N ALA A 78 -5.16 -12.51 1.95
CA ALA A 78 -4.13 -12.33 2.98
C ALA A 78 -3.85 -10.85 3.25
N ILE A 79 -3.59 -10.04 2.21
CA ILE A 79 -3.39 -8.60 2.41
C ILE A 79 -4.68 -7.90 2.87
N GLY A 80 -5.84 -8.39 2.45
CA GLY A 80 -7.15 -7.93 2.90
C GLY A 80 -7.30 -8.03 4.41
N LEU A 81 -6.99 -9.21 4.98
CA LEU A 81 -6.98 -9.45 6.43
C LEU A 81 -6.08 -8.45 7.17
N VAL A 82 -4.86 -8.25 6.67
CA VAL A 82 -3.85 -7.39 7.29
C VAL A 82 -4.23 -5.89 7.21
N LYS A 83 -5.04 -5.51 6.22
CA LYS A 83 -5.55 -4.14 6.05
C LYS A 83 -6.79 -3.83 6.90
N LEU A 84 -7.42 -4.81 7.54
CA LEU A 84 -8.51 -4.58 8.49
C LEU A 84 -8.01 -3.79 9.72
N PRO A 85 -8.91 -3.09 10.45
CA PRO A 85 -8.58 -2.43 11.70
C PRO A 85 -7.88 -3.37 12.69
N LYS A 86 -7.01 -2.83 13.54
CA LYS A 86 -6.13 -3.62 14.44
C LYS A 86 -6.91 -4.63 15.30
N LYS A 87 -8.14 -4.29 15.72
CA LYS A 87 -9.01 -5.19 16.50
C LYS A 87 -9.37 -6.50 15.79
N TYR A 88 -9.37 -6.49 14.46
CA TYR A 88 -9.54 -7.68 13.62
C TYR A 88 -8.18 -8.23 13.20
N SER A 89 -7.34 -7.44 12.53
CA SER A 89 -6.14 -7.93 11.85
C SER A 89 -5.11 -8.57 12.78
N SER A 90 -4.99 -8.10 14.03
CA SER A 90 -4.05 -8.67 15.01
C SER A 90 -4.23 -10.16 15.27
N LYS A 91 -5.46 -10.68 15.17
CA LYS A 91 -5.78 -12.09 15.42
C LYS A 91 -5.52 -13.01 14.23
N TYR A 92 -5.40 -12.44 13.03
CA TYR A 92 -5.36 -13.20 11.77
C TYR A 92 -4.08 -12.99 10.97
N PHE A 93 -3.03 -12.42 11.57
CA PHE A 93 -1.73 -12.29 10.92
C PHE A 93 -1.13 -13.64 10.54
N ASN A 94 -1.24 -14.66 11.40
CA ASN A 94 -0.68 -15.98 11.11
C ASN A 94 -1.37 -16.62 9.90
N ILE A 95 -2.71 -16.52 9.81
CA ILE A 95 -3.47 -17.00 8.64
C ILE A 95 -3.03 -16.28 7.36
N ALA A 96 -2.86 -14.95 7.44
CA ALA A 96 -2.39 -14.18 6.29
C ALA A 96 -0.95 -14.55 5.88
N GLU A 97 -0.08 -14.83 6.83
CA GLU A 97 1.30 -15.28 6.60
C GLU A 97 1.35 -16.67 5.96
N GLU A 98 0.60 -17.64 6.50
CA GLU A 98 0.46 -18.99 5.95
C GLU A 98 -0.06 -18.95 4.50
N ALA A 99 -1.10 -18.16 4.23
CA ALA A 99 -1.63 -17.96 2.89
C ALA A 99 -0.59 -17.40 1.89
N ILE A 100 0.30 -16.51 2.34
CA ILE A 100 1.38 -15.99 1.52
C ILE A 100 2.52 -16.98 1.34
N ILE A 101 2.88 -17.75 2.37
CA ILE A 101 3.87 -18.82 2.26
C ILE A 101 3.41 -19.84 1.22
N MET A 102 2.17 -20.32 1.32
CA MET A 102 1.57 -21.21 0.31
C MET A 102 1.61 -20.60 -1.10
N SER A 103 1.30 -19.30 -1.23
CA SER A 103 1.36 -18.62 -2.52
C SER A 103 2.77 -18.58 -3.11
N LEU A 104 3.79 -18.42 -2.27
CA LEU A 104 5.20 -18.42 -2.66
C LEU A 104 5.70 -19.84 -2.97
N GLU A 105 5.22 -20.87 -2.27
CA GLU A 105 5.54 -22.26 -2.59
C GLU A 105 5.02 -22.67 -3.97
N LEU A 106 3.79 -22.25 -4.32
CA LEU A 106 3.21 -22.50 -5.64
C LEU A 106 3.91 -21.70 -6.75
N HIS A 107 4.29 -20.45 -6.47
CA HIS A 107 4.92 -19.57 -7.46
C HIS A 107 6.03 -18.70 -6.82
N PRO A 108 7.25 -19.27 -6.65
CA PRO A 108 8.33 -18.65 -5.88
C PRO A 108 8.93 -17.40 -6.51
N ASN A 109 8.64 -17.12 -7.78
CA ASN A 109 9.15 -15.95 -8.49
C ASN A 109 8.03 -14.97 -8.89
N CYS A 110 6.83 -15.07 -8.29
CA CYS A 110 5.73 -14.18 -8.64
C CYS A 110 5.94 -12.79 -8.01
N PRO A 111 6.18 -11.71 -8.80
CA PRO A 111 6.42 -10.38 -8.22
C PRO A 111 5.23 -9.80 -7.48
N TYR A 112 4.01 -10.21 -7.83
CA TYR A 112 2.81 -9.81 -7.11
C TYR A 112 2.80 -10.40 -5.70
N VAL A 113 3.04 -11.71 -5.57
CA VAL A 113 3.06 -12.40 -4.28
C VAL A 113 4.19 -11.85 -3.40
N HIS A 114 5.38 -11.65 -3.97
CA HIS A 114 6.48 -11.00 -3.25
C HIS A 114 6.13 -9.59 -2.76
N HIS A 115 5.50 -8.75 -3.60
CA HIS A 115 5.10 -7.42 -3.15
C HIS A 115 4.12 -7.49 -1.98
N ILE A 116 3.12 -8.37 -2.07
CA ILE A 116 2.17 -8.60 -0.98
C ILE A 116 2.85 -9.12 0.29
N ALA A 117 3.76 -10.10 0.18
CA ALA A 117 4.54 -10.61 1.30
C ALA A 117 5.29 -9.47 2.00
N GLY A 118 5.96 -8.62 1.23
CA GLY A 118 6.64 -7.43 1.74
C GLY A 118 5.71 -6.52 2.53
N MET A 119 4.51 -6.25 2.01
CA MET A 119 3.50 -5.44 2.71
C MET A 119 3.02 -6.05 4.04
N ILE A 120 2.85 -7.38 4.09
CA ILE A 120 2.41 -8.07 5.31
C ILE A 120 3.49 -7.99 6.39
N TYR A 121 4.73 -8.34 6.05
CA TYR A 121 5.84 -8.26 7.01
C TYR A 121 6.10 -6.82 7.49
N HIS A 122 6.05 -5.84 6.57
CA HIS A 122 6.22 -4.44 6.91
C HIS A 122 5.16 -3.96 7.93
N LYS A 123 3.93 -4.51 7.87
CA LYS A 123 2.87 -4.16 8.83
C LYS A 123 3.17 -4.58 10.27
N LYS A 124 3.93 -5.67 10.49
CA LYS A 124 4.27 -6.18 11.83
C LYS A 124 5.26 -5.27 12.57
N ARG A 125 6.11 -4.52 11.84
CA ARG A 125 7.03 -3.49 12.34
C ARG A 125 8.08 -3.96 13.37
N THR A 126 8.28 -5.26 13.56
CA THR A 126 9.47 -5.75 14.27
C THR A 126 10.69 -5.63 13.37
N PHE A 127 11.89 -5.46 13.92
CA PHE A 127 13.10 -5.34 13.09
C PHE A 127 13.29 -6.55 12.17
N GLN A 128 13.11 -7.76 12.71
CA GLN A 128 13.19 -9.01 11.94
C GLN A 128 12.15 -9.07 10.80
N ASP A 129 10.91 -8.62 11.04
CA ASP A 129 9.90 -8.57 9.98
C ASP A 129 10.21 -7.49 8.95
N LEU A 130 10.85 -6.38 9.33
CA LEU A 130 11.27 -5.36 8.36
C LEU A 130 12.38 -5.89 7.45
N GLU A 131 13.30 -6.73 7.93
CA GLU A 131 14.28 -7.40 7.06
C GLU A 131 13.61 -8.36 6.07
N LYS A 132 12.64 -9.17 6.53
CA LYS A 132 11.82 -10.01 5.64
C LYS A 132 11.08 -9.17 4.59
N ALA A 133 10.49 -8.04 5.02
CA ALA A 133 9.81 -7.14 4.11
C ALA A 133 10.75 -6.60 3.03
N LEU A 134 11.96 -6.20 3.43
CA LEU A 134 12.99 -5.69 2.54
C LEU A 134 13.38 -6.73 1.48
N TYR A 135 13.62 -7.98 1.89
CA TYR A 135 13.89 -9.11 1.00
C TYR A 135 12.79 -9.31 -0.05
N HIS A 136 11.52 -9.35 0.40
CA HIS A 136 10.41 -9.57 -0.52
C HIS A 136 10.16 -8.40 -1.47
N TYR A 137 10.33 -7.15 -1.01
CA TYR A 137 10.24 -5.98 -1.89
C TYR A 137 11.36 -5.96 -2.94
N GLU A 138 12.59 -6.32 -2.56
CA GLU A 138 13.71 -6.45 -3.49
C GLU A 138 13.39 -7.48 -4.58
N LYS A 139 12.93 -8.67 -4.21
CA LYS A 139 12.55 -9.72 -5.16
C LYS A 139 11.46 -9.26 -6.13
N ALA A 140 10.40 -8.60 -5.64
CA ALA A 140 9.39 -8.03 -6.54
C ALA A 140 9.97 -6.93 -7.45
N SER A 141 10.90 -6.12 -6.95
CA SER A 141 11.58 -5.07 -7.71
C SER A 141 12.48 -5.62 -8.82
N GLU A 142 13.12 -6.78 -8.63
CA GLU A 142 13.93 -7.46 -9.67
C GLU A 142 13.10 -7.75 -10.95
N PHE A 143 11.80 -8.00 -10.79
CA PHE A 143 10.85 -8.22 -11.89
C PHE A 143 10.09 -6.96 -12.30
N LYS A 144 10.68 -5.77 -12.08
CA LYS A 144 10.12 -4.46 -12.47
C LYS A 144 8.73 -4.19 -11.89
N ASN A 145 8.45 -4.65 -10.67
CA ASN A 145 7.27 -4.19 -9.94
C ASN A 145 7.53 -2.80 -9.35
N PHE A 146 7.01 -1.76 -10.00
CA PHE A 146 7.23 -0.36 -9.63
C PHE A 146 6.85 -0.04 -8.17
N ALA A 147 5.69 -0.52 -7.72
CA ALA A 147 5.22 -0.25 -6.36
C ALA A 147 6.16 -0.89 -5.33
N ALA A 148 6.61 -2.12 -5.59
CA ALA A 148 7.58 -2.78 -4.74
C ALA A 148 8.96 -2.09 -4.76
N SER A 149 9.43 -1.59 -5.91
CA SER A 149 10.68 -0.81 -5.98
C SER A 149 10.63 0.43 -5.09
N LEU A 150 9.52 1.16 -5.10
CA LEU A 150 9.35 2.32 -4.22
C LEU A 150 9.26 1.92 -2.74
N ASP A 151 8.54 0.84 -2.41
CA ASP A 151 8.43 0.36 -1.04
C ASP A 151 9.77 -0.16 -0.50
N PHE A 152 10.56 -0.83 -1.35
CA PHE A 152 11.95 -1.24 -1.06
C PHE A 152 12.81 -0.01 -0.71
N LEU A 153 12.82 1.00 -1.58
CA LEU A 153 13.63 2.21 -1.36
C LEU A 153 13.20 2.98 -0.11
N ARG A 154 11.89 3.13 0.12
CA ARG A 154 11.35 3.73 1.36
C ARG A 154 11.80 2.97 2.59
N LEU A 155 11.76 1.63 2.56
CA LEU A 155 12.16 0.82 3.70
C LEU A 155 13.68 0.87 3.93
N LYS A 156 14.49 0.88 2.87
CA LYS A 156 15.94 1.12 2.97
C LYS A 156 16.24 2.44 3.69
N CYS A 157 15.57 3.52 3.29
CA CYS A 157 15.74 4.84 3.92
C CYS A 157 15.20 4.88 5.36
N TYR A 158 14.13 4.13 5.67
CA TYR A 158 13.61 4.02 7.03
C TYR A 158 14.60 3.32 7.98
N LEU A 159 15.24 2.24 7.52
CA LEU A 159 16.22 1.46 8.28
C LEU A 159 17.58 2.16 8.34
N ASN A 160 17.96 2.91 7.30
CA ASN A 160 19.16 3.72 7.24
C ASN A 160 18.81 5.17 6.81
N PRO A 161 18.54 6.07 7.78
CA PRO A 161 18.17 7.46 7.50
C PRO A 161 19.22 8.26 6.74
N ASP A 162 20.50 7.86 6.81
CA ASP A 162 21.60 8.56 6.15
C ASP A 162 21.70 8.21 4.67
N LEU A 163 21.14 7.08 4.24
CA LEU A 163 21.10 6.66 2.84
C LEU A 163 20.57 7.79 1.94
N ASP A 164 21.31 8.06 0.85
CA ASP A 164 20.87 8.95 -0.22
C ASP A 164 20.14 8.12 -1.30
N PRO A 165 18.82 8.31 -1.49
CA PRO A 165 18.04 7.54 -2.46
C PRO A 165 18.19 8.03 -3.91
N TYR A 166 18.99 9.07 -4.18
CA TYR A 166 19.03 9.72 -5.49
C TYR A 166 19.39 8.76 -6.63
N GLU A 167 20.46 7.99 -6.48
CA GLU A 167 20.92 7.04 -7.51
C GLU A 167 19.86 5.96 -7.80
N ASP A 168 19.21 5.44 -6.74
CA ASP A 168 18.11 4.48 -6.88
C ASP A 168 16.91 5.11 -7.63
N LEU A 169 16.56 6.37 -7.33
CA LEU A 169 15.50 7.10 -8.03
C LEU A 169 15.82 7.35 -9.51
N MET A 170 17.08 7.70 -9.82
CA MET A 170 17.53 7.90 -11.19
C MET A 170 17.54 6.58 -11.96
N LYS A 171 17.95 5.47 -11.34
CA LYS A 171 17.80 4.12 -11.89
C LYS A 171 16.34 3.78 -12.16
N TYR A 172 15.41 4.11 -11.27
CA TYR A 172 13.99 3.89 -11.52
C TYR A 172 13.46 4.76 -12.66
N LYS A 173 13.92 6.00 -12.79
CA LYS A 173 13.59 6.89 -13.92
C LYS A 173 14.08 6.34 -15.26
N THR A 174 15.19 5.62 -15.29
CA THR A 174 15.64 4.95 -16.51
C THR A 174 14.89 3.64 -16.78
N MET A 175 14.57 2.88 -15.72
CA MET A 175 13.91 1.57 -15.82
C MET A 175 12.43 1.64 -16.23
N TYR A 176 11.65 2.56 -15.65
CA TYR A 176 10.21 2.67 -15.86
C TYR A 176 9.92 3.77 -16.87
N LYS A 177 9.27 3.50 -18.00
CA LYS A 177 9.07 4.51 -19.08
C LYS A 177 7.62 4.96 -19.25
N GLU A 178 6.71 4.25 -18.61
CA GLU A 178 5.28 4.50 -18.64
C GLU A 178 5.00 5.91 -18.08
N LYS A 179 4.24 6.70 -18.84
CA LYS A 179 3.92 8.10 -18.52
C LYS A 179 3.45 8.27 -17.07
N TYR A 180 2.59 7.37 -16.62
CA TYR A 180 2.05 7.41 -15.26
C TYR A 180 3.11 7.20 -14.18
N LEU A 181 4.01 6.23 -14.37
CA LEU A 181 5.08 5.93 -13.42
C LEU A 181 6.13 7.04 -13.39
N GLN A 182 6.43 7.62 -14.56
CA GLN A 182 7.29 8.80 -14.68
C GLN A 182 6.75 10.00 -13.90
N ILE A 183 5.44 10.24 -13.92
CA ILE A 183 4.81 11.29 -13.09
C ILE A 183 5.05 11.02 -11.60
N GLN A 184 4.80 9.79 -11.14
CA GLN A 184 5.05 9.44 -9.74
C GLN A 184 6.52 9.62 -9.35
N LEU A 185 7.46 9.19 -10.22
CA LEU A 185 8.89 9.36 -10.00
C LEU A 185 9.31 10.83 -9.90
N LYS A 186 8.71 11.73 -10.70
CA LYS A 186 8.96 13.17 -10.57
C LYS A 186 8.50 13.69 -9.21
N CYS A 187 7.31 13.28 -8.74
CA CYS A 187 6.85 13.65 -7.41
C CYS A 187 7.77 13.09 -6.30
N HIS A 188 8.35 11.91 -6.50
CA HIS A 188 9.34 11.31 -5.61
C HIS A 188 10.67 12.08 -5.60
N LEU A 189 11.16 12.51 -6.77
CA LEU A 189 12.34 13.37 -6.89
C LEU A 189 12.10 14.74 -6.24
N GLY A 190 10.96 15.38 -6.51
CA GLY A 190 10.57 16.63 -5.85
C GLY A 190 10.55 16.49 -4.32
N SER A 191 9.98 15.39 -3.81
CA SER A 191 10.02 15.09 -2.37
C SER A 191 11.45 14.92 -1.82
N TYR A 192 12.32 14.23 -2.56
CA TYR A 192 13.73 14.08 -2.18
C TYR A 192 14.42 15.43 -2.05
N TYR A 193 14.21 16.33 -3.02
CA TYR A 193 14.81 17.67 -3.00
C TYR A 193 14.32 18.51 -1.82
N ILE A 194 13.03 18.46 -1.46
CA ILE A 194 12.52 19.17 -0.27
C ILE A 194 13.06 18.56 1.04
N PHE A 195 12.94 17.24 1.21
CA PHE A 195 13.08 16.61 2.52
C PHE A 195 14.51 16.16 2.84
N LYS A 196 15.31 15.80 1.84
CA LYS A 196 16.68 15.30 2.03
C LYS A 196 17.72 16.33 1.62
N LYS A 197 17.58 16.94 0.43
CA LYS A 197 18.56 17.93 -0.07
C LYS A 197 18.32 19.36 0.40
N ARG A 198 17.11 19.69 0.86
CA ARG A 198 16.72 21.06 1.27
C ARG A 198 16.78 22.08 0.13
N ASP A 199 16.63 21.64 -1.12
CA ASP A 199 16.61 22.50 -2.31
C ASP A 199 15.18 22.66 -2.80
N ILE A 200 14.54 23.75 -2.37
CA ILE A 200 13.14 24.06 -2.71
C ILE A 200 12.99 24.42 -4.19
N LEU A 201 13.96 25.14 -4.78
CA LEU A 201 13.85 25.61 -6.16
C LEU A 201 13.82 24.42 -7.13
N THR A 202 14.73 23.47 -6.96
CA THR A 202 14.75 22.26 -7.78
C THR A 202 13.50 21.41 -7.52
N ALA A 203 13.03 21.31 -6.26
CA ALA A 203 11.80 20.60 -5.97
C ALA A 203 10.57 21.19 -6.69
N ILE A 204 10.43 22.52 -6.68
CA ILE A 204 9.35 23.24 -7.37
C ILE A 204 9.37 22.94 -8.86
N GLN A 205 10.55 22.88 -9.50
CA GLN A 205 10.66 22.51 -10.92
C GLN A 205 10.04 21.13 -11.20
N TYR A 206 10.37 20.12 -10.38
CA TYR A 206 9.78 18.78 -10.52
C TYR A 206 8.27 18.76 -10.34
N PHE A 207 7.72 19.53 -9.40
CA PHE A 207 6.28 19.61 -9.18
C PHE A 207 5.56 20.39 -10.28
N ASN A 208 6.14 21.49 -10.78
CA ASN A 208 5.59 22.26 -11.89
C ASN A 208 5.49 21.42 -13.16
N GLU A 209 6.51 20.61 -13.48
CA GLU A 209 6.47 19.69 -14.62
C GLU A 209 5.30 18.68 -14.57
N VAL A 210 4.81 18.37 -13.37
CA VAL A 210 3.67 17.48 -13.15
C VAL A 210 2.34 18.24 -13.25
N LEU A 211 2.30 19.47 -12.73
CA LEU A 211 1.10 20.31 -12.70
C LEU A 211 0.76 20.91 -14.06
N GLU A 212 1.75 21.34 -14.84
CA GLU A 212 1.58 22.02 -16.14
C GLU A 212 0.93 21.15 -17.23
N LYS A 213 0.75 19.85 -17.00
CA LYS A 213 0.32 18.90 -18.04
C LYS A 213 -1.07 18.28 -17.84
N ASP A 214 -1.91 18.83 -16.96
CA ASP A 214 -3.17 18.21 -16.49
C ASP A 214 -2.97 16.76 -15.95
N GLN A 215 -1.72 16.41 -15.66
CA GLN A 215 -1.31 15.08 -15.19
C GLN A 215 -1.62 14.88 -13.70
N ALA A 216 -1.96 15.94 -12.98
CA ALA A 216 -2.41 15.90 -11.59
C ALA A 216 -3.66 15.03 -11.39
N LEU A 217 -4.55 14.95 -12.40
CA LEU A 217 -5.72 14.06 -12.35
C LEU A 217 -5.33 12.58 -12.30
N LEU A 218 -4.18 12.21 -12.90
CA LEU A 218 -3.66 10.85 -12.80
C LEU A 218 -3.15 10.51 -11.39
N LEU A 219 -2.78 11.52 -10.58
CA LEU A 219 -2.22 11.33 -9.24
C LEU A 219 -3.29 11.15 -8.14
N LYS A 220 -4.53 11.60 -8.37
CA LYS A 220 -5.64 11.56 -7.38
C LYS A 220 -5.83 10.21 -6.66
N PRO A 221 -5.63 9.02 -7.27
CA PRO A 221 -5.85 7.76 -6.59
C PRO A 221 -4.63 7.14 -5.89
N ALA A 222 -3.38 7.63 -6.06
CA ALA A 222 -2.22 6.81 -5.69
C ALA A 222 -0.93 7.51 -5.21
N TYR A 223 -0.88 8.85 -5.13
CA TYR A 223 0.35 9.48 -4.64
C TYR A 223 0.54 9.30 -3.13
N VAL A 224 1.47 8.41 -2.75
CA VAL A 224 1.99 8.31 -1.39
C VAL A 224 3.39 8.95 -1.38
N PRO A 225 3.51 10.22 -0.99
CA PRO A 225 4.80 10.89 -0.90
C PRO A 225 5.75 10.11 0.02
N PHE A 226 7.06 10.34 -0.12
CA PHE A 226 8.08 9.87 0.84
C PHE A 226 7.85 10.35 2.31
N LEU A 227 6.81 11.15 2.54
CA LEU A 227 6.52 12.01 3.67
C LEU A 227 6.34 11.36 5.05
N ASN A 228 6.56 10.05 5.20
CA ASN A 228 6.67 9.44 6.54
C ASN A 228 8.11 9.40 7.08
N MET A 229 9.09 10.00 6.39
CA MET A 229 10.50 9.97 6.81
C MET A 229 11.02 11.27 7.44
N ALA A 230 10.24 12.35 7.43
CA ALA A 230 10.58 13.55 8.20
C ALA A 230 10.28 13.29 9.69
N ARG A 231 11.30 12.93 10.47
CA ARG A 231 11.17 12.79 11.94
C ARG A 231 11.03 14.14 12.66
N ALA A 232 11.34 15.25 11.98
CA ALA A 232 11.21 16.60 12.51
C ALA A 232 10.20 17.41 11.69
N PRO A 233 9.37 18.27 12.34
CA PRO A 233 8.49 19.19 11.64
C PRO A 233 9.30 20.07 10.68
N LEU A 234 8.74 20.27 9.49
CA LEU A 234 9.35 21.08 8.44
C LEU A 234 8.89 22.52 8.61
N ILE A 235 9.79 23.40 9.03
CA ILE A 235 9.55 24.84 8.98
C ILE A 235 9.97 25.28 7.57
N LEU A 236 8.99 25.44 6.68
CA LEU A 236 9.23 25.82 5.28
C LEU A 236 10.03 27.13 5.14
N LEU A 237 9.89 28.05 6.11
CA LEU A 237 10.66 29.29 6.21
C LEU A 237 12.16 29.06 6.52
N GLU A 238 12.53 28.08 7.33
CA GLU A 238 13.95 27.81 7.65
C GLU A 238 14.69 27.17 6.48
N ILE A 239 13.96 26.50 5.58
CA ILE A 239 14.50 25.84 4.39
C ILE A 239 14.61 26.83 3.22
N ALA A 240 13.75 27.84 3.16
CA ALA A 240 13.78 28.84 2.08
C ALA A 240 14.85 29.94 2.27
N VAL A 241 15.48 30.00 3.44
CA VAL A 241 16.40 31.09 3.84
C VAL A 241 17.85 30.60 4.03
N ASN A 242 18.11 29.30 3.80
CA ASN A 242 19.45 28.70 3.71
C ASN A 242 19.72 28.23 2.28
#